data_AF-A0A0P7BTT4-F1
#
_entry.id   AF-A0A0P7BTT4-F1
#
_cell.length_a   1.000
_cell.length_b   1.000
_cell.length_c   1.000
_cell.angle_alpha   90.00
_cell.angle_beta   90.00
_cell.angle_gamma   90.00
#
_symmetry.space_group_name_H-M   'P 1'
#
loop_
_entity.id
_entity.type
_entity.pdbx_description
1 polymer ?
#
loop_
_entity_poly.entity_id
_entity_poly.type
_entity_poly.pdbx_seq_one_letter_code
_entity_poly.pdbx_strand_id
1 'polypeptide(L)'
;MMEAFYVTVLRGRATGCLLGPYDTREEAEANVDRANRAARELDPWCGFDAFGVTRVVPRPGRVLPAGYLNQRIGLVANAEMSTA
;
A
#
# COMPACT_ATOMS: atom_id res chain seq x y z
N MET A 1 9.45 -1.61 17.90
CA MET A 1 9.80 -1.22 16.52
C MET A 1 8.52 -1.37 15.73
N MET A 2 8.01 -0.29 15.15
CA MET A 2 6.69 -0.31 14.50
C MET A 2 6.92 -0.81 13.06
N GLU A 3 6.41 -1.98 12.71
CA GLU A 3 6.45 -2.48 11.33
C GLU A 3 5.12 -2.17 10.64
N ALA A 4 5.16 -2.08 9.31
CA ALA A 4 3.96 -1.86 8.51
C ALA A 4 3.99 -2.72 7.26
N PHE A 5 2.81 -3.01 6.75
CA PHE A 5 2.62 -3.82 5.56
C PHE A 5 1.97 -2.98 4.46
N TYR A 6 2.40 -3.21 3.24
CA TYR A 6 1.89 -2.50 2.07
C TYR A 6 1.54 -3.47 0.97
N VAL A 7 0.47 -3.18 0.24
CA VAL A 7 0.25 -3.77 -1.08
C VAL A 7 1.08 -3.00 -2.09
N THR A 8 1.88 -3.74 -2.83
CA THR A 8 2.86 -3.21 -3.80
C THR A 8 2.64 -3.82 -5.18
N VAL A 9 3.09 -3.09 -6.20
CA VAL A 9 3.14 -3.55 -7.58
C VAL A 9 4.57 -3.48 -8.09
N LEU A 10 5.00 -4.49 -8.84
CA LEU A 10 6.28 -4.52 -9.52
C LEU A 10 6.04 -4.41 -11.03
N ARG A 11 6.60 -3.36 -11.64
CA ARG A 11 6.62 -3.14 -13.09
C ARG A 11 8.05 -3.02 -13.56
N GLY A 12 8.54 -4.05 -14.25
CA GLY A 12 9.95 -4.13 -14.65
C GLY A 12 10.87 -4.06 -13.42
N ARG A 13 11.61 -2.96 -13.27
CA ARG A 13 12.52 -2.72 -12.13
C ARG A 13 11.95 -1.76 -11.06
N ALA A 14 10.76 -1.21 -11.28
CA ALA A 14 10.15 -0.24 -10.39
C ALA A 14 9.11 -0.89 -9.46
N THR A 15 9.14 -0.53 -8.18
CA THR A 15 8.14 -0.93 -7.19
C THR A 15 7.26 0.25 -6.85
N GLY A 16 5.95 0.09 -7.04
CA GLY A 16 4.93 1.05 -6.64
C GLY A 16 4.26 0.65 -5.32
N CYS A 17 3.96 1.64 -4.47
CA CYS A 17 3.25 1.47 -3.22
C CYS A 17 1.77 1.82 -3.40
N LEU A 18 0.91 0.80 -3.43
CA LEU A 18 -0.51 0.98 -3.79
C LEU A 18 -1.40 1.21 -2.58
N LEU A 19 -1.35 0.33 -1.58
CA LEU A 19 -2.20 0.41 -0.39
C LEU A 19 -1.41 0.24 0.90
N GLY A 20 -1.86 0.88 1.97
CA GLY A 20 -1.26 0.83 3.31
C GLY A 20 -0.86 2.22 3.82
N PRO A 21 -0.17 2.33 4.96
CA PRO A 21 0.34 1.23 5.78
C PRO A 21 -0.79 0.46 6.47
N TYR A 22 -0.63 -0.85 6.55
CA TYR A 22 -1.43 -1.76 7.38
C TYR A 22 -0.62 -2.24 8.58
N ASP A 23 -1.30 -2.55 9.68
CA ASP A 23 -0.66 -3.05 10.90
C ASP A 23 -0.29 -4.53 10.79
N THR A 24 -0.99 -5.30 9.96
CA THR A 24 -0.79 -6.75 9.80
C THR A 24 -0.59 -7.16 8.35
N ARG A 25 0.12 -8.27 8.15
CA ARG A 25 0.35 -8.85 6.83
C ARG A 25 -0.96 -9.34 6.21
N GLU A 26 -1.78 -9.99 7.02
CA GLU A 26 -3.04 -10.61 6.64
C GLU A 26 -4.03 -9.56 6.10
N GLU A 27 -4.10 -8.40 6.74
CA GLU A 27 -4.93 -7.28 6.27
C GLU A 27 -4.45 -6.75 4.92
N ALA A 28 -3.14 -6.62 4.71
CA ALA A 28 -2.59 -6.23 3.42
C ALA A 28 -2.89 -7.28 2.34
N GLU A 29 -2.69 -8.57 2.64
CA GLU A 29 -2.95 -9.69 1.72
C GLU A 29 -4.42 -9.73 1.29
N ALA A 30 -5.36 -9.52 2.21
CA ALA A 30 -6.79 -9.47 1.93
C ALA A 30 -7.18 -8.35 0.95
N ASN A 31 -6.33 -7.35 0.74
CA ASN A 31 -6.57 -6.21 -0.15
C ASN A 31 -5.79 -6.28 -1.49
N VAL A 32 -4.99 -7.31 -1.74
CA VAL A 32 -4.19 -7.43 -2.98
C VAL A 32 -5.08 -7.44 -4.23
N ASP A 33 -6.15 -8.23 -4.24
CA ASP A 33 -7.07 -8.31 -5.38
C ASP A 33 -7.80 -6.99 -5.63
N ARG A 34 -8.18 -6.29 -4.56
CA ARG A 34 -8.79 -4.95 -4.64
C ARG A 34 -7.81 -3.94 -5.23
N ALA A 35 -6.55 -3.97 -4.81
CA ALA A 35 -5.49 -3.12 -5.37
C ALA A 35 -5.27 -3.41 -6.86
N ASN A 36 -5.21 -4.69 -7.23
CA ASN A 36 -5.03 -5.12 -8.62
C ASN A 36 -6.15 -4.57 -9.51
N ARG A 37 -7.40 -4.77 -9.09
CA ARG A 37 -8.57 -4.27 -9.82
C ARG A 37 -8.51 -2.75 -9.99
N ALA A 38 -8.28 -2.01 -8.91
CA ALA A 38 -8.20 -0.55 -8.95
C ALA A 38 -7.04 -0.03 -9.79
N ALA A 39 -5.89 -0.72 -9.78
CA ALA A 39 -4.75 -0.39 -10.63
C ALA A 39 -5.07 -0.60 -12.12
N ARG A 40 -5.76 -1.70 -12.47
CA ARG A 40 -6.18 -2.00 -13.85
C ARG A 40 -7.21 -1.03 -14.41
N GLU A 41 -8.07 -0.48 -13.55
CA GLU A 41 -9.01 0.59 -13.93
C GLU A 41 -8.31 1.91 -14.26
N LEU A 42 -7.13 2.16 -13.68
CA LEU A 42 -6.31 3.34 -13.94
C LEU A 42 -5.37 3.16 -15.13
N ASP A 43 -4.76 1.98 -15.22
CA ASP A 43 -3.84 1.61 -16.28
C ASP A 43 -4.09 0.14 -16.67
N PRO A 44 -4.71 -0.11 -17.83
CA PRO A 44 -4.98 -1.47 -18.31
C PRO A 44 -3.73 -2.36 -18.42
N TRP A 45 -2.54 -1.77 -18.60
CA TRP A 45 -1.28 -2.53 -18.64
C TRP A 45 -0.90 -3.14 -17.30
N CYS A 46 -1.48 -2.67 -16.18
CA CYS A 46 -1.34 -3.32 -14.89
C CYS A 46 -1.84 -4.77 -14.86
N GLY A 47 -2.59 -5.22 -15.87
CA GLY A 47 -2.93 -6.64 -16.02
C GLY A 47 -1.71 -7.58 -16.16
N PHE A 48 -0.53 -7.04 -16.50
CA PHE A 48 0.71 -7.80 -16.65
C PHE A 48 1.71 -7.59 -15.50
N ASP A 49 1.42 -6.68 -14.57
CA ASP A 49 2.31 -6.40 -13.45
C ASP A 49 2.15 -7.45 -12.34
N ALA A 50 3.19 -7.64 -11.53
CA ALA A 50 3.13 -8.50 -10.36
C ALA A 50 2.70 -7.69 -9.13
N PHE A 51 1.78 -8.25 -8.32
CA PHE A 51 1.28 -7.64 -7.09
C PHE A 51 1.63 -8.50 -5.89
N GLY A 52 1.80 -7.88 -4.73
CA GLY A 52 2.08 -8.61 -3.49
C GLY A 52 2.23 -7.70 -2.29
N VAL A 53 2.60 -8.30 -1.15
CA VAL A 53 2.76 -7.59 0.12
C VAL A 53 4.24 -7.40 0.45
N THR A 54 4.59 -6.17 0.82
CA THR A 54 5.92 -5.81 1.31
C THR A 54 5.83 -5.37 2.76
N ARG A 55 6.71 -5.93 3.60
CA ARG A 55 6.93 -5.48 4.98
C ARG A 55 7.95 -4.36 5.00
N VAL A 56 7.65 -3.28 5.71
CA VAL A 56 8.51 -2.11 5.88
C VAL A 56 8.77 -1.88 7.36
N VAL A 57 10.04 -1.65 7.70
CA VAL A 57 10.46 -1.18 9.01
C VAL A 57 10.99 0.25 8.83
N PRO A 58 10.24 1.28 9.27
CA PRO A 58 10.67 2.67 9.18
C PRO A 58 11.90 2.90 10.05
N ARG A 59 12.81 3.74 9.54
CA ARG A 59 13.90 4.28 10.35
C ARG A 59 13.33 5.19 11.45
N PRO A 60 14.00 5.32 12.60
CA PRO A 60 13.55 6.23 13.66
C PRO A 60 13.29 7.65 13.13
N GLY A 61 12.18 8.26 13.56
CA GLY A 61 11.79 9.63 13.17
C GLY A 61 11.24 9.79 11.75
N ARG A 62 10.97 8.69 11.03
CA ARG A 62 10.34 8.73 9.70
C ARG A 62 8.87 8.34 9.78
N VAL A 63 8.02 9.15 9.14
CA VAL A 63 6.62 8.82 8.90
C VAL A 63 6.51 8.01 7.63
N LEU A 64 5.70 6.96 7.69
CA LEU A 64 5.41 6.08 6.58
C LEU A 64 4.37 6.74 5.64
N PRO A 65 4.63 6.82 4.32
CA PRO A 65 3.69 7.43 3.39
C PRO A 65 2.46 6.55 3.18
N ALA A 66 1.32 7.17 2.90
CA ALA A 66 0.11 6.45 2.48
C ALA A 66 0.28 5.84 1.07
N GLY A 67 -0.36 4.71 0.84
CA GLY A 67 -0.44 4.08 -0.47
C GLY A 67 -1.21 4.96 -1.48
N TYR A 68 -0.76 4.96 -2.74
CA TYR A 68 -1.31 5.80 -3.81
C TYR A 68 -2.82 5.63 -4.02
N LEU A 69 -3.35 4.43 -3.81
CA LEU A 69 -4.76 4.09 -4.06
C LEU A 69 -5.61 4.11 -2.78
N ASN A 70 -5.05 4.43 -1.61
CA ASN A 70 -5.78 4.44 -0.35
C ASN A 70 -7.11 5.22 -0.42
N GLN A 71 -7.05 6.48 -0.85
CA GLN A 71 -8.23 7.33 -0.98
C GLN A 71 -9.22 6.79 -2.02
N ARG A 72 -8.72 6.21 -3.11
CA ARG A 72 -9.53 5.73 -4.23
C ARG A 72 -10.39 4.52 -3.85
N ILE A 73 -9.92 3.70 -2.91
CA ILE A 73 -10.65 2.51 -2.46
C ILE A 73 -11.22 2.63 -1.04
N GLY A 74 -11.29 3.86 -0.52
CA GLY A 74 -11.90 4.18 0.77
C GLY A 74 -11.08 3.77 1.99
N LEU A 75 -9.78 3.47 1.82
CA LEU A 75 -8.84 3.29 2.93
C LEU A 75 -8.37 4.67 3.37
N VAL A 76 -9.20 5.39 4.11
CA VAL A 76 -8.74 6.61 4.77
C VAL A 76 -7.87 6.15 5.93
N ALA A 77 -6.57 6.43 5.86
CA ALA A 77 -5.72 6.31 7.03
C ALA A 77 -6.33 7.22 8.10
N ASN A 78 -6.65 6.67 9.27
CA ASN A 78 -6.87 7.48 10.46
C ASN A 78 -5.54 8.17 10.77
N ALA A 79 -5.27 9.29 10.11
CA ALA A 79 -4.34 10.28 10.58
C ALA A 79 -4.99 10.89 11.83
N GLU A 80 -4.92 10.17 12.94
CA GLU A 80 -5.10 10.77 14.25
C GLU A 80 -4.05 11.87 14.34
N MET A 81 -4.52 13.12 14.20
CA MET A 81 -3.76 14.30 14.52
C MET A 81 -3.46 14.31 16.01
N SER A 82 -2.40 13.61 16.39
CA SER A 82 -1.69 13.85 17.63
C SER A 82 -0.67 14.95 17.40
N THR A 83 -1.08 16.19 17.71
CA THR A 83 -0.28 17.32 18.24
C THR A 83 -1.32 18.36 18.66
N ALA A 84 -1.59 18.59 19.94
CA ALA A 84 -0.74 19.34 20.88
C ALA A 84 -0.47 20.77 20.41
#